data_AF-U1PLS3-F1
#
_entry.id   AF-U1PLS3-F1
#
_cell.length_a   1.000
_cell.length_b   1.000
_cell.length_c   1.000
_cell.angle_alpha   90.00
_cell.angle_beta   90.00
_cell.angle_gamma   90.00
#
_symmetry.space_group_name_H-M   'P 1'
#
loop_
_entity.id
_entity.type
_entity.pdbx_description
1 polymer ?
#
loop_
_entity_poly.entity_id
_entity_poly.type
_entity_poly.pdbx_seq_one_letter_code
_entity_poly.pdbx_strand_id
1 'polypeptide(L)'
;MDVKSRHHLRSDEIGEIRTALSDRLGVSLDGDAFELVELTDTPFDLVLVDGNPDVLYVDGDPFVTVRGANDHPPETGVVTVDAGAVSFVSDGADVMRPGIVDADDDISPGELVPIAEESHGKVLAVGRALVDGARWSARRGRWWSRSTTSATTSTSSWCRPSSEFSVRVDRRSTVSRSSNSGDAVENSRLLGAAVTLVRLAGTGALVAGLSSWLLTDAGSSVTPAALIVGGLLLLLIVPGLLVASTEVV
;
A
#
# COMPACT_ATOMS: atom_id res chain seq x y z
N MET A 1 8.29 15.80 10.51
CA MET A 1 8.36 14.70 11.50
C MET A 1 9.82 14.50 11.78
N ASP A 2 10.20 14.50 13.05
CA ASP A 2 11.60 14.39 13.46
C ASP A 2 11.87 13.00 14.03
N VAL A 3 12.97 12.38 13.58
CA VAL A 3 13.39 11.06 14.04
C VAL A 3 14.07 11.20 15.39
N LYS A 4 13.56 10.48 16.40
CA LYS A 4 14.14 10.39 17.73
C LYS A 4 15.31 9.41 17.73
N SER A 5 15.08 8.21 17.21
CA SER A 5 16.10 7.16 17.13
C SER A 5 15.83 6.23 15.95
N ARG A 6 16.88 5.55 15.47
CA ARG A 6 16.81 4.55 14.40
C ARG A 6 17.78 3.42 14.72
N HIS A 7 17.30 2.18 14.71
CA HIS A 7 18.12 1.01 15.00
C HIS A 7 17.59 -0.24 14.31
N HIS A 8 18.47 -1.21 14.06
CA HIS A 8 18.08 -2.51 13.52
C HIS A 8 17.31 -3.33 14.55
N LEU A 9 16.28 -4.03 14.09
CA LEU A 9 15.53 -5.00 14.88
C LEU A 9 16.28 -6.33 14.97
N ARG A 10 16.11 -7.01 16.10
CA ARG A 10 16.62 -8.37 16.30
C ARG A 10 15.72 -9.40 15.64
N SER A 11 16.23 -10.61 15.43
CA SER A 11 15.50 -11.67 14.75
C SER A 11 14.24 -12.13 15.46
N ASP A 12 14.20 -12.08 16.80
CA ASP A 12 13.01 -12.34 17.61
C ASP A 12 11.95 -11.25 17.40
N GLU A 13 12.33 -9.97 17.47
CA GLU A 13 11.43 -8.85 17.20
C GLU A 13 10.84 -8.91 15.76
N ILE A 14 11.66 -9.25 14.77
CA ILE A 14 11.21 -9.45 13.38
C ILE A 14 10.20 -10.62 13.30
N GLY A 15 10.46 -11.70 14.04
CA GLY A 15 9.56 -12.85 14.12
C GLY A 15 8.20 -12.50 14.71
N GLU A 16 8.16 -11.64 15.74
CA GLU A 16 6.92 -11.14 16.34
C GLU A 16 6.11 -10.31 15.34
N ILE A 17 6.75 -9.41 14.59
CA ILE A 17 6.10 -8.62 13.54
C ILE A 17 5.48 -9.51 12.48
N ARG A 18 6.28 -10.44 11.92
CA ARG A 18 5.81 -11.36 10.87
C ARG A 18 4.62 -12.19 11.32
N THR A 19 4.69 -12.73 12.55
CA THR A 19 3.61 -13.55 13.12
C THR A 19 2.35 -12.71 13.31
N ALA A 20 2.47 -11.52 13.92
CA ALA A 20 1.32 -10.66 14.18
C ALA A 20 0.59 -10.23 12.90
N LEU A 21 1.32 -9.92 11.82
CA LEU A 21 0.73 -9.51 10.55
C LEU A 21 0.16 -10.69 9.76
N SER A 22 0.82 -11.85 9.81
CA SER A 22 0.30 -13.08 9.19
C SER A 22 -0.98 -13.54 9.86
N ASP A 23 -1.03 -13.56 11.20
CA ASP A 23 -2.20 -14.03 11.96
C ASP A 23 -3.41 -13.11 11.80
N ARG A 24 -3.20 -11.79 11.74
CA ARG A 24 -4.30 -10.81 11.68
C ARG A 24 -4.78 -10.52 10.24
N LEU A 25 -3.84 -10.42 9.30
CA LEU A 25 -4.12 -9.90 7.96
C LEU A 25 -3.78 -10.90 6.84
N GLY A 26 -3.21 -12.06 7.14
CA GLY A 26 -2.67 -12.97 6.12
C GLY A 26 -1.45 -12.42 5.38
N VAL A 27 -0.79 -11.39 5.92
CA VAL A 27 0.32 -10.70 5.23
C VAL A 27 1.64 -11.43 5.47
N SER A 28 2.34 -11.76 4.38
CA SER A 28 3.74 -12.22 4.40
C SER A 28 4.68 -11.04 4.15
N LEU A 29 5.52 -10.71 5.14
CA LEU A 29 6.58 -9.73 4.98
C LEU A 29 7.91 -10.39 4.65
N ASP A 30 8.28 -10.26 3.38
CA ASP A 30 9.60 -10.62 2.86
C ASP A 30 10.55 -9.43 2.99
N GLY A 31 11.75 -9.69 3.49
CA GLY A 31 12.79 -8.68 3.61
C GLY A 31 13.97 -9.16 4.44
N ASP A 32 15.13 -8.55 4.19
CA ASP A 32 16.41 -8.95 4.79
C ASP A 32 16.83 -8.00 5.92
N ALA A 33 16.49 -6.72 5.81
CA ALA A 33 16.83 -5.69 6.77
C ALA A 33 15.58 -5.04 7.37
N PHE A 34 15.48 -5.08 8.71
CA PHE A 34 14.41 -4.43 9.46
C PHE A 34 14.98 -3.39 10.41
N GLU A 35 14.39 -2.19 10.41
CA GLU A 35 14.84 -1.08 11.25
C GLU A 35 13.67 -0.36 11.89
N LEU A 36 13.68 -0.23 13.21
CA LEU A 36 12.72 0.57 13.95
C LEU A 36 13.16 2.05 13.94
N VAL A 37 12.25 2.90 13.50
CA VAL A 37 12.37 4.35 13.49
C VAL A 37 11.39 4.91 14.52
N GLU A 38 11.93 5.33 15.66
CA GLU A 38 11.17 6.04 16.67
C GLU A 38 10.98 7.48 16.25
N LEU A 39 9.73 7.94 16.23
CA LEU A 39 9.38 9.30 15.82
C LEU A 39 9.11 10.18 17.05
N THR A 40 9.43 11.46 16.94
CA THR A 40 9.17 12.44 18.02
C THR A 40 7.77 13.05 17.84
N ASP A 41 7.05 13.23 18.95
CA ASP A 41 5.73 13.86 19.01
C ASP A 41 4.65 13.16 18.15
N THR A 42 4.81 11.87 17.90
CA THR A 42 3.85 11.01 17.20
C THR A 42 3.32 9.91 18.10
N PRO A 43 2.07 9.45 17.87
CA PRO A 43 1.50 8.31 18.60
C PRO A 43 1.89 6.95 17.99
N PHE A 44 2.82 6.94 17.03
CA PHE A 44 3.26 5.75 16.32
C PHE A 44 4.73 5.86 15.93
N ASP A 45 5.33 4.69 15.75
CA ASP A 45 6.66 4.49 15.20
C ASP A 45 6.58 3.70 13.90
N LEU A 46 7.66 3.68 13.12
CA LEU A 46 7.71 3.00 11.82
C LEU A 46 8.77 1.91 11.83
N VAL A 47 8.52 0.82 11.13
CA VAL A 47 9.55 -0.16 10.79
C VAL A 47 9.80 -0.10 9.30
N LEU A 48 11.08 0.08 8.95
CA LEU A 48 11.55 0.01 7.58
C LEU A 48 11.92 -1.44 7.26
N VAL A 49 11.33 -1.98 6.20
CA VAL A 49 11.68 -3.28 5.61
C VAL A 49 12.43 -2.98 4.31
N ASP A 50 13.71 -3.32 4.26
CA ASP A 50 14.62 -3.00 3.15
C ASP A 50 14.56 -1.51 2.73
N GLY A 51 14.43 -0.64 3.75
CA GLY A 51 14.36 0.82 3.57
C GLY A 51 12.96 1.39 3.27
N ASN A 52 11.92 0.54 3.16
CA ASN A 52 10.55 0.96 2.90
C ASN A 52 9.71 0.95 4.19
N PRO A 53 8.91 2.00 4.48
CA PRO A 53 8.11 2.08 5.70
C PRO A 53 6.84 1.23 5.57
N ASP A 54 6.99 -0.07 5.69
CA ASP A 54 5.91 -1.02 5.41
C ASP A 54 5.08 -1.35 6.65
N VAL A 55 5.67 -1.15 7.83
CA VAL A 55 5.03 -1.43 9.11
C VAL A 55 5.03 -0.20 10.00
N LEU A 56 3.99 -0.07 10.81
CA LEU A 56 3.85 0.93 11.86
C LEU A 56 3.54 0.23 13.19
N TYR A 57 4.06 0.80 14.28
CA TYR A 57 3.64 0.43 15.62
C TYR A 57 2.64 1.45 16.14
N VAL A 58 1.42 1.00 16.45
CA VAL A 58 0.36 1.81 17.08
C VAL A 58 -0.15 1.07 18.30
N ASP A 59 -0.27 1.78 19.42
CA ASP A 59 -0.64 1.20 20.73
C ASP A 59 0.24 0.03 21.19
N GLY A 60 1.46 -0.08 20.67
CA GLY A 60 2.40 -1.17 20.96
C GLY A 60 2.24 -2.41 20.07
N ASP A 61 1.28 -2.41 19.16
CA ASP A 61 1.03 -3.50 18.21
C ASP A 61 1.55 -3.15 16.81
N PRO A 62 2.22 -4.08 16.10
CA PRO A 62 2.62 -3.87 14.71
C PRO A 62 1.41 -3.98 13.77
N PHE A 63 1.38 -3.12 12.76
CA PHE A 63 0.37 -3.11 11.71
C PHE A 63 0.99 -2.63 10.39
N VAL A 64 0.36 -2.91 9.25
CA VAL A 64 0.83 -2.42 7.95
C VAL A 64 0.58 -0.93 7.76
N THR A 65 1.49 -0.22 7.10
CA THR A 65 1.20 1.12 6.56
C THR A 65 0.35 1.00 5.29
N VAL A 66 -0.19 2.12 4.81
CA VAL A 66 -0.87 2.13 3.49
C VAL A 66 0.07 1.66 2.38
N ARG A 67 1.37 1.99 2.46
CA ARG A 67 2.35 1.52 1.49
C ARG A 67 2.59 0.02 1.65
N GLY A 68 2.91 -0.44 2.86
CA GLY A 68 3.14 -1.85 3.14
C GLY A 68 1.95 -2.72 2.78
N ALA A 69 0.73 -2.25 3.00
CA ALA A 69 -0.50 -2.97 2.61
C ALA A 69 -0.75 -3.01 1.09
N ASN A 70 -0.12 -2.12 0.31
CA ASN A 70 -0.20 -2.17 -1.16
C ASN A 70 0.95 -3.00 -1.75
N ASP A 71 2.10 -3.02 -1.09
CA ASP A 71 3.27 -3.83 -1.49
C ASP A 71 3.08 -5.31 -1.04
N HIS A 72 2.42 -5.53 0.09
CA HIS A 72 2.03 -6.82 0.66
C HIS A 72 0.52 -6.83 0.98
N PRO A 73 -0.35 -7.14 0.00
CA PRO A 73 -1.79 -7.04 0.15
C PRO A 73 -2.35 -7.92 1.28
N PRO A 74 -3.19 -7.36 2.19
CA PRO A 74 -3.88 -8.14 3.21
C PRO A 74 -4.93 -9.05 2.57
N GLU A 75 -5.00 -10.28 3.08
CA GLU A 75 -5.99 -11.29 2.68
C GLU A 75 -7.23 -11.27 3.58
N THR A 76 -7.08 -10.80 4.82
CA THR A 76 -8.13 -10.75 5.85
C THR A 76 -8.10 -9.44 6.65
N GLY A 77 -9.16 -9.17 7.40
CA GLY A 77 -9.32 -7.97 8.21
C GLY A 77 -9.58 -6.70 7.38
N VAL A 78 -10.06 -6.83 6.14
CA VAL A 78 -10.19 -5.73 5.18
C VAL A 78 -11.59 -5.13 5.17
N VAL A 79 -11.67 -3.81 5.05
CA VAL A 79 -12.91 -3.08 4.75
C VAL A 79 -12.84 -2.56 3.31
N THR A 80 -13.81 -2.90 2.49
CA THR A 80 -13.88 -2.48 1.07
C THR A 80 -14.86 -1.34 0.89
N VAL A 81 -14.46 -0.29 0.18
CA VAL A 81 -15.26 0.91 -0.10
C VAL A 81 -15.60 1.07 -1.58
N ASP A 82 -16.73 1.74 -1.84
CA ASP A 82 -17.15 2.08 -3.21
C ASP A 82 -16.30 3.19 -3.82
N ALA A 83 -16.41 3.34 -5.14
CA ALA A 83 -15.73 4.39 -5.90
C ALA A 83 -16.08 5.83 -5.44
N GLY A 84 -17.25 6.06 -4.87
CA GLY A 84 -17.70 7.36 -4.37
C GLY A 84 -17.02 7.76 -3.05
N ALA A 85 -16.60 6.79 -2.24
CA ALA A 85 -15.88 7.00 -1.00
C ALA A 85 -14.39 7.29 -1.20
N VAL A 86 -13.78 6.83 -2.30
CA VAL A 86 -12.32 6.85 -2.53
C VAL A 86 -11.68 8.22 -2.25
N SER A 87 -12.24 9.31 -2.79
CA SER A 87 -11.67 10.65 -2.59
C SER A 87 -11.72 11.07 -1.12
N PHE A 88 -12.83 10.79 -0.43
CA PHE A 88 -13.00 11.16 0.98
C PHE A 88 -12.06 10.37 1.88
N VAL A 89 -11.91 9.06 1.64
CA VAL A 89 -10.99 8.21 2.40
C VAL A 89 -9.54 8.67 2.20
N SER A 90 -9.17 8.95 0.95
CA SER A 90 -7.82 9.44 0.61
C SER A 90 -7.50 10.79 1.25
N ASP A 91 -8.53 11.63 1.45
CA ASP A 91 -8.40 12.93 2.15
C ASP A 91 -8.42 12.79 3.69
N GLY A 92 -8.46 11.57 4.22
CA GLY A 92 -8.45 11.31 5.66
C GLY A 92 -9.79 11.53 6.35
N ALA A 93 -10.90 11.41 5.61
CA ALA A 93 -12.24 11.41 6.20
C ALA A 93 -12.59 10.03 6.76
N ASP A 94 -13.39 10.01 7.82
CA ASP A 94 -13.95 8.79 8.37
C ASP A 94 -14.87 8.11 7.35
N VAL A 95 -14.80 6.79 7.26
CA VAL A 95 -15.65 6.02 6.34
C VAL A 95 -16.98 5.74 7.02
N MET A 96 -18.03 6.29 6.43
CA MET A 96 -19.41 6.09 6.89
C MET A 96 -20.04 4.90 6.19
N ARG A 97 -21.03 4.29 6.86
CA ARG A 97 -21.71 3.09 6.36
C ARG A 97 -22.03 3.14 4.86
N PRO A 98 -22.71 4.17 4.29
CA PRO A 98 -23.10 4.15 2.88
C PRO A 98 -21.97 3.94 1.85
N GLY A 99 -20.72 4.26 2.20
CA GLY A 99 -19.57 4.14 1.29
C GLY A 99 -18.79 2.83 1.43
N ILE A 100 -19.13 1.97 2.38
CA ILE A 100 -18.57 0.62 2.49
C ILE A 100 -19.41 -0.29 1.60
N VAL A 101 -18.79 -1.25 0.94
CA VAL A 101 -19.46 -2.28 0.13
C VAL A 101 -19.30 -3.65 0.73
N ASP A 102 -18.18 -3.89 1.42
CA ASP A 102 -17.88 -5.16 2.07
C ASP A 102 -16.97 -4.97 3.29
N ALA A 103 -17.00 -5.92 4.22
CA ALA A 103 -16.11 -5.95 5.38
C ALA A 103 -16.02 -7.38 5.93
N ASP A 104 -14.83 -7.81 6.31
CA ASP A 104 -14.62 -9.13 6.90
C ASP A 104 -15.35 -9.30 8.24
N ASP A 105 -16.02 -10.44 8.43
CA ASP A 105 -16.89 -10.70 9.57
C ASP A 105 -16.14 -10.72 10.92
N ASP A 106 -14.85 -11.09 10.89
CA ASP A 106 -13.99 -11.26 12.06
C ASP A 106 -13.49 -9.93 12.66
N ILE A 107 -13.73 -8.81 11.98
CA ILE A 107 -13.32 -7.47 12.45
C ILE A 107 -14.08 -7.11 13.72
N SER A 108 -13.31 -6.79 14.77
CA SER A 108 -13.85 -6.39 16.07
C SER A 108 -13.81 -4.86 16.30
N PRO A 109 -14.75 -4.29 17.07
CA PRO A 109 -14.69 -2.87 17.44
C PRO A 109 -13.39 -2.54 18.17
N GLY A 110 -12.71 -1.49 17.73
CA GLY A 110 -11.43 -1.03 18.27
C GLY A 110 -10.21 -1.58 17.54
N GLU A 111 -10.39 -2.51 16.60
CA GLU A 111 -9.32 -3.12 15.82
C GLU A 111 -8.86 -2.22 14.67
N LEU A 112 -7.58 -2.32 14.31
CA LEU A 112 -7.03 -1.65 13.13
C LEU A 112 -7.40 -2.43 11.87
N VAL A 113 -7.82 -1.72 10.84
CA VAL A 113 -8.28 -2.32 9.57
C VAL A 113 -7.71 -1.54 8.37
N PRO A 114 -7.16 -2.23 7.36
CA PRO A 114 -6.93 -1.64 6.04
C PRO A 114 -8.27 -1.36 5.33
N ILE A 115 -8.32 -0.21 4.65
CA ILE A 115 -9.47 0.24 3.87
C ILE A 115 -9.08 0.21 2.40
N ALA A 116 -9.67 -0.71 1.64
CA ALA A 116 -9.38 -0.93 0.23
C ALA A 116 -10.51 -0.44 -0.67
N GLU A 117 -10.21 0.01 -1.88
CA GLU A 117 -11.24 0.26 -2.91
C GLU A 117 -11.70 -1.01 -3.62
N GLU A 118 -12.98 -1.06 -4.01
CA GLU A 118 -13.58 -2.23 -4.68
C GLU A 118 -13.01 -2.53 -6.07
N SER A 119 -12.46 -1.53 -6.78
CA SER A 119 -12.08 -1.69 -8.19
C SER A 119 -10.77 -2.44 -8.39
N HIS A 120 -9.72 -2.07 -7.65
CA HIS A 120 -8.39 -2.67 -7.78
C HIS A 120 -7.86 -3.24 -6.46
N GLY A 121 -8.65 -3.23 -5.39
CA GLY A 121 -8.20 -3.68 -4.06
C GLY A 121 -7.12 -2.79 -3.44
N LYS A 122 -6.89 -1.60 -3.99
CA LYS A 122 -5.84 -0.70 -3.51
C LYS A 122 -6.20 -0.18 -2.12
N VAL A 123 -5.29 -0.34 -1.17
CA VAL A 123 -5.44 0.20 0.17
C VAL A 123 -5.25 1.71 0.13
N LEU A 124 -6.23 2.44 0.65
CA LEU A 124 -6.28 3.90 0.67
C LEU A 124 -5.91 4.46 2.03
N ALA A 125 -6.28 3.76 3.09
CA ALA A 125 -6.10 4.19 4.47
C ALA A 125 -6.01 2.99 5.41
N VAL A 126 -5.49 3.25 6.61
CA VAL A 126 -5.65 2.39 7.78
C VAL A 126 -6.47 3.15 8.80
N GLY A 127 -7.48 2.49 9.34
CA GLY A 127 -8.37 3.09 10.34
C GLY A 127 -8.72 2.12 11.45
N ARG A 128 -9.51 2.59 12.41
CA ARG A 128 -9.98 1.78 13.53
C ARG A 128 -11.47 1.52 13.42
N ALA A 129 -11.86 0.24 13.44
CA ALA A 129 -13.26 -0.17 13.38
C ALA A 129 -14.01 0.34 14.62
N LEU A 130 -15.22 0.91 14.45
CA LEU A 130 -16.04 1.34 15.59
C LEU A 130 -17.20 0.39 15.88
N VAL A 131 -17.46 -0.59 15.01
CA VAL A 131 -18.44 -1.66 15.21
C VAL A 131 -17.95 -2.95 14.53
N ASP A 132 -18.60 -4.08 14.82
CA ASP A 132 -18.24 -5.40 14.29
C ASP A 132 -18.46 -5.51 12.77
N GLY A 133 -17.54 -6.20 12.07
CA GLY A 133 -17.61 -6.47 10.64
C GLY A 133 -18.87 -7.22 10.24
N ALA A 134 -19.24 -8.27 10.98
CA ALA A 134 -20.46 -9.05 10.75
C ALA A 134 -21.76 -8.23 10.76
N ARG A 135 -21.76 -7.04 11.37
CA ARG A 135 -22.94 -6.16 11.42
C ARG A 135 -23.07 -5.26 10.19
N TRP A 136 -22.09 -5.25 9.30
CA TRP A 136 -22.11 -4.49 8.05
C TRP A 136 -23.33 -4.83 7.17
N SER A 137 -23.65 -6.12 7.01
CA SER A 137 -24.76 -6.61 6.18
C SER A 137 -26.16 -6.43 6.80
N ALA A 138 -26.26 -6.11 8.10
CA ALA A 138 -27.49 -6.28 8.89
C ALA A 138 -28.61 -5.25 8.61
N ARG A 139 -28.44 -4.29 7.68
CA ARG A 139 -29.46 -3.27 7.38
C ARG A 139 -29.67 -3.00 5.88
N ARG A 140 -30.01 -4.04 5.09
CA ARG A 140 -30.94 -3.81 3.97
C ARG A 140 -32.36 -3.65 4.53
N GLY A 141 -32.70 -2.45 5.01
CA GLY A 141 -34.01 -2.15 5.57
C GLY A 141 -34.43 -0.71 5.34
N ARG A 142 -35.26 -0.49 4.30
CA ARG A 142 -36.14 0.66 3.99
C ARG A 142 -35.93 1.95 4.82
N TRP A 143 -35.51 3.02 4.14
CA TRP A 143 -35.31 4.35 4.72
C TRP A 143 -36.40 5.36 4.28
N TRP A 144 -37.68 5.00 4.44
CA TRP A 144 -38.78 5.96 4.71
C TRP A 144 -40.05 5.22 5.13
N SER A 145 -40.67 5.65 6.23
CA SER A 145 -42.11 5.53 6.45
C SER A 145 -42.58 6.80 7.13
N ARG A 146 -43.47 7.53 6.45
CA ARG A 146 -44.21 8.65 7.03
C ARG A 146 -45.42 8.06 7.76
N SER A 147 -45.59 8.38 9.03
CA SER A 147 -46.93 8.46 9.65
C SER A 147 -46.84 9.32 10.92
N THR A 148 -47.21 10.59 10.81
CA THR A 148 -48.46 11.20 11.32
C THR A 148 -48.46 11.47 12.83
N THR A 149 -48.23 12.76 13.14
CA THR A 149 -49.08 13.64 13.96
C THR A 149 -49.30 13.34 15.46
N SER A 150 -49.06 14.43 16.21
CA SER A 150 -49.56 14.82 17.55
C SER A 150 -48.90 14.21 18.79
N ALA A 151 -48.05 15.00 19.46
CA ALA A 151 -48.45 15.80 20.63
C ALA A 151 -47.24 16.51 21.28
N THR A 152 -47.43 17.79 21.51
CA THR A 152 -46.59 18.77 22.22
C THR A 152 -46.40 18.39 23.70
N THR A 153 -45.19 18.54 24.25
CA THR A 153 -44.86 19.49 25.36
C THR A 153 -43.51 19.14 26.02
N SER A 154 -42.58 20.08 25.86
CA SER A 154 -41.53 20.53 26.79
C SER A 154 -40.55 19.55 27.44
N THR A 155 -39.28 19.93 27.28
CA THR A 155 -38.18 19.82 28.25
C THR A 155 -37.66 18.42 28.52
N SER A 156 -36.60 18.03 27.80
CA SER A 156 -35.45 17.27 28.30
C SER A 156 -34.70 16.64 27.12
N SER A 157 -33.36 16.69 27.16
CA SER A 157 -32.48 15.64 26.64
C SER A 157 -32.80 15.01 25.28
N TRP A 158 -32.26 15.55 24.19
CA TRP A 158 -32.23 14.89 22.88
C TRP A 158 -30.85 15.17 22.26
N CYS A 159 -30.03 14.24 21.80
CA CYS A 159 -30.07 12.79 21.73
C CYS A 159 -28.61 12.32 21.67
N ARG A 160 -28.31 11.21 22.36
CA ARG A 160 -27.05 10.47 22.23
C ARG A 160 -26.85 10.02 20.78
N PRO A 161 -25.64 10.11 20.19
CA PRO A 161 -25.39 9.57 18.86
C PRO A 161 -25.44 8.04 18.91
N SER A 162 -26.39 7.49 18.16
CA SER A 162 -26.66 6.08 17.98
C SER A 162 -25.71 5.46 16.93
N SER A 163 -24.81 4.57 17.36
CA SER A 163 -24.53 3.27 16.74
C SER A 163 -24.53 3.15 15.21
N GLU A 164 -23.85 4.03 14.47
CA GLU A 164 -23.55 3.83 13.05
C GLU A 164 -22.09 3.41 12.88
N PHE A 165 -21.88 2.37 12.05
CA PHE A 165 -20.57 1.89 11.62
C PHE A 165 -19.77 3.07 11.09
N SER A 166 -18.67 3.36 11.75
CA SER A 166 -17.69 4.35 11.31
C SER A 166 -16.32 3.75 11.48
N VAL A 167 -15.43 3.94 10.51
CA VAL A 167 -14.00 3.67 10.70
C VAL A 167 -13.36 5.01 10.94
N ARG A 168 -12.73 5.20 12.11
CA ARG A 168 -11.94 6.42 12.32
C ARG A 168 -10.68 6.28 11.48
N VAL A 169 -10.58 7.09 10.43
CA VAL A 169 -9.34 7.19 9.66
C VAL A 169 -8.40 8.02 10.51
N ASP A 170 -7.27 7.43 10.93
CA ASP A 170 -6.28 8.23 11.61
C ASP A 170 -5.67 9.20 10.59
N ARG A 171 -6.07 10.46 10.65
CA ARG A 171 -5.53 11.56 9.82
C ARG A 171 -4.01 11.73 9.90
N ARG A 172 -3.32 10.98 10.76
CA ARG A 172 -1.86 10.98 10.87
C ARG A 172 -1.17 9.82 10.13
N SER A 173 -1.92 8.85 9.60
CA SER A 173 -1.38 7.81 8.69
C SER A 173 -1.36 8.25 7.23
N THR A 174 -2.10 9.31 6.87
CA THR A 174 -1.87 10.06 5.63
C THR A 174 -0.57 10.85 5.77
N VAL A 175 0.50 10.29 5.23
CA VAL A 175 1.83 10.93 5.07
C VAL A 175 1.64 12.31 4.44
N SER A 176 1.63 13.34 5.29
CA SER A 176 1.84 14.71 4.86
C SER A 176 3.30 14.79 4.41
N ARG A 177 3.50 15.01 3.11
CA ARG A 177 4.76 15.48 2.54
C ARG A 177 5.38 16.56 3.42
N SER A 178 6.49 16.26 4.10
CA SER A 178 7.56 17.24 4.32
C SER A 178 8.87 16.58 4.75
N SER A 179 9.88 16.81 3.91
CA SER A 179 11.32 16.91 4.21
C SER A 179 11.99 15.75 4.96
N ASN A 180 12.50 14.76 4.22
CA ASN A 180 13.95 14.61 3.96
C ASN A 180 14.21 13.46 2.96
N SER A 181 13.74 13.61 1.72
CA SER A 181 13.81 12.58 0.67
C SER A 181 14.87 12.91 -0.40
N GLY A 182 15.99 13.52 -0.01
CA GLY A 182 17.04 13.92 -0.95
C GLY A 182 17.72 12.71 -1.60
N ASP A 183 18.02 11.68 -0.81
CA ASP A 183 19.09 10.76 -1.23
C ASP A 183 18.57 9.40 -1.75
N ALA A 184 17.37 8.97 -1.33
CA ALA A 184 16.78 7.69 -1.74
C ALA A 184 15.88 7.79 -3.01
N VAL A 185 15.24 8.94 -3.22
CA VAL A 185 14.35 9.17 -4.38
C VAL A 185 15.15 9.49 -5.64
N GLU A 186 16.36 10.04 -5.50
CA GLU A 186 17.24 10.32 -6.63
C GLU A 186 17.77 9.01 -7.24
N ASN A 187 18.17 8.04 -6.41
CA ASN A 187 18.67 6.74 -6.88
C ASN A 187 17.61 5.89 -7.61
N SER A 188 16.34 5.89 -7.16
CA SER A 188 15.28 5.13 -7.84
C SER A 188 14.88 5.73 -9.20
N ARG A 189 14.92 7.07 -9.33
CA ARG A 189 14.75 7.74 -10.63
C ARG A 189 15.92 7.49 -11.57
N LEU A 190 17.14 7.47 -11.04
CA LEU A 190 18.36 7.18 -11.81
C LEU A 190 18.38 5.72 -12.29
N LEU A 191 17.95 4.75 -11.47
CA LEU A 191 17.85 3.35 -11.85
C LEU A 191 16.73 3.12 -12.89
N GLY A 192 15.56 3.75 -12.71
CA GLY A 192 14.49 3.74 -13.71
C GLY A 192 14.93 4.34 -15.05
N ALA A 193 15.69 5.45 -15.01
CA ALA A 193 16.28 6.06 -16.19
C ALA A 193 17.35 5.16 -16.85
N ALA A 194 18.21 4.51 -16.06
CA ALA A 194 19.23 3.60 -16.57
C ALA A 194 18.61 2.37 -17.25
N VAL A 195 17.60 1.74 -16.64
CA VAL A 195 16.85 0.62 -17.25
C VAL A 195 16.16 1.07 -18.54
N THR A 196 15.59 2.28 -18.57
CA THR A 196 14.96 2.84 -19.77
C THR A 196 15.97 3.07 -20.89
N LEU A 197 17.16 3.57 -20.58
CA LEU A 197 18.26 3.76 -21.54
C LEU A 197 18.80 2.42 -22.09
N VAL A 198 18.95 1.41 -21.22
CA VAL A 198 19.36 0.05 -21.62
C VAL A 198 18.32 -0.56 -22.57
N ARG A 199 17.03 -0.41 -22.28
CA ARG A 199 15.96 -0.88 -23.17
C ARG A 199 15.97 -0.16 -24.52
N LEU A 200 16.11 1.16 -24.53
CA LEU A 200 16.24 1.95 -25.77
C LEU A 200 17.44 1.52 -26.61
N ALA A 201 18.60 1.29 -25.98
CA ALA A 201 19.80 0.82 -26.66
C ALA A 201 19.61 -0.58 -27.26
N GLY A 202 19.02 -1.51 -26.50
CA GLY A 202 18.74 -2.87 -26.97
C GLY A 202 17.71 -2.91 -28.11
N THR A 203 16.63 -2.14 -28.01
CA THR A 203 15.66 -2.00 -29.10
C THR A 203 16.29 -1.36 -30.33
N GLY A 204 17.13 -0.33 -30.17
CA GLY A 204 17.88 0.28 -31.27
C GLY A 204 18.82 -0.71 -31.98
N ALA A 205 19.52 -1.56 -31.22
CA ALA A 205 20.38 -2.60 -31.78
C ALA A 205 19.59 -3.67 -32.55
N LEU A 206 18.41 -4.08 -32.06
CA LEU A 206 17.52 -5.00 -32.77
C LEU A 206 17.02 -4.39 -34.09
N VAL A 207 16.57 -3.13 -34.07
CA VAL A 207 16.10 -2.42 -35.27
C VAL A 207 17.24 -2.28 -36.28
N ALA A 208 18.43 -1.86 -35.84
CA ALA A 208 19.60 -1.75 -36.71
C ALA A 208 20.05 -3.10 -37.28
N GLY A 209 20.02 -4.17 -36.47
CA GLY A 209 20.31 -5.53 -36.89
C GLY A 209 19.32 -6.04 -37.94
N LEU A 210 18.01 -5.84 -37.71
CA LEU A 210 16.97 -6.22 -38.67
C LEU A 210 17.05 -5.39 -39.96
N SER A 211 17.25 -4.08 -39.86
CA SER A 211 17.42 -3.20 -41.03
C SER A 211 18.67 -3.56 -41.82
N SER A 212 19.79 -3.87 -41.16
CA SER A 212 21.01 -4.32 -41.83
C SER A 212 20.82 -5.69 -42.50
N TRP A 213 20.05 -6.59 -41.89
CA TRP A 213 19.74 -7.90 -42.45
C TRP A 213 18.89 -7.81 -43.73
N LEU A 214 17.93 -6.88 -43.77
CA LEU A 214 17.08 -6.65 -44.94
C LEU A 214 17.81 -6.02 -46.13
N LEU A 215 18.92 -5.31 -45.91
CA LEU A 215 19.70 -4.64 -46.95
C LEU A 215 20.91 -5.45 -47.46
N THR A 216 21.26 -6.57 -46.83
CA THR A 216 22.48 -7.31 -47.17
C THR A 216 22.15 -8.51 -48.08
N ASP A 217 22.66 -8.49 -49.32
CA ASP A 217 22.64 -9.65 -50.22
C ASP A 217 23.57 -10.75 -49.69
N ALA A 218 22.98 -11.75 -49.01
CA ALA A 218 23.39 -13.13 -48.73
C ALA A 218 24.87 -13.51 -48.41
N GLY A 219 25.82 -12.58 -48.30
CA GLY A 219 27.26 -12.89 -48.25
C GLY A 219 27.96 -12.72 -46.91
N SER A 220 27.40 -11.97 -45.95
CA SER A 220 27.99 -11.81 -44.61
C SER A 220 26.91 -11.67 -43.52
N SER A 221 26.35 -12.79 -43.09
CA SER A 221 25.28 -12.85 -42.10
C SER A 221 25.75 -12.67 -40.64
N VAL A 222 27.06 -12.63 -40.41
CA VAL A 222 27.65 -12.62 -39.05
C VAL A 222 27.36 -11.31 -38.31
N THR A 223 27.49 -10.17 -38.99
CA THR A 223 27.27 -8.84 -38.40
C THR A 223 25.82 -8.58 -37.98
N PRO A 224 24.80 -8.80 -38.84
CA PRO A 224 23.41 -8.61 -38.43
C PRO A 224 22.98 -9.61 -37.36
N ALA A 225 23.45 -10.87 -37.41
CA ALA A 225 23.17 -11.85 -36.38
C ALA A 225 23.76 -11.46 -35.01
N ALA A 226 25.00 -10.93 -34.98
CA ALA A 226 25.64 -10.46 -33.75
C ALA A 226 24.90 -9.28 -33.12
N LEU A 227 24.37 -8.34 -33.93
CA LEU A 227 23.56 -7.23 -33.43
C LEU A 227 22.22 -7.68 -32.86
N ILE A 228 21.56 -8.66 -33.50
CA ILE A 228 20.29 -9.20 -33.02
C ILE A 228 20.48 -9.94 -31.69
N VAL A 229 21.46 -10.84 -31.63
CA VAL A 229 21.76 -11.61 -30.41
C VAL A 229 22.24 -10.69 -29.28
N GLY A 230 23.12 -9.74 -29.58
CA GLY A 230 23.59 -8.75 -28.61
C GLY A 230 22.46 -7.85 -28.08
N GLY A 231 21.57 -7.38 -28.95
CA GLY A 231 20.40 -6.59 -28.57
C GLY A 231 19.41 -7.38 -27.69
N LEU A 232 19.19 -8.66 -28.01
CA LEU A 232 18.33 -9.54 -27.21
C LEU A 232 18.94 -9.82 -25.83
N LEU A 233 20.25 -10.11 -25.77
CA LEU A 233 20.99 -10.33 -24.52
C LEU A 233 20.89 -9.09 -23.61
N LEU A 234 21.07 -7.90 -24.20
CA LEU A 234 21.02 -6.64 -23.48
C LEU A 234 19.61 -6.29 -22.98
N LEU A 235 18.56 -6.70 -23.70
CA LEU A 235 17.16 -6.52 -23.27
C LEU A 235 16.73 -7.49 -22.17
N LEU A 236 17.18 -8.75 -22.22
CA LEU A 236 16.69 -9.81 -21.34
C LEU A 236 17.51 -9.97 -20.07
N ILE A 237 18.84 -9.83 -20.14
CA ILE A 237 19.73 -10.20 -19.02
C ILE A 237 20.16 -8.98 -18.20
N VAL A 238 20.48 -7.87 -18.86
CA VAL A 238 21.03 -6.69 -18.18
C VAL A 238 20.05 -6.05 -17.18
N PRO A 239 18.74 -5.95 -17.46
CA PRO A 239 17.80 -5.44 -16.46
C PRO A 239 17.73 -6.31 -15.20
N GLY A 240 17.78 -7.65 -15.35
CA GLY A 240 17.80 -8.57 -14.21
C GLY A 240 19.09 -8.45 -13.39
N LEU A 241 20.24 -8.26 -14.04
CA LEU A 241 21.54 -8.11 -13.37
C LEU A 241 21.66 -6.77 -12.63
N LEU A 242 21.06 -5.70 -13.16
CA LEU A 242 21.03 -4.38 -12.51
C LEU A 242 20.21 -4.39 -11.22
N VAL A 243 19.10 -5.14 -11.20
CA VAL A 243 18.28 -5.32 -9.99
C VAL A 243 18.98 -6.24 -8.99
N ALA A 244 19.60 -7.33 -9.46
CA ALA A 244 20.33 -8.25 -8.58
C ALA A 244 21.58 -7.59 -7.92
N SER A 245 22.23 -6.64 -8.60
CA SER A 245 23.40 -5.94 -8.05
C SER A 245 23.06 -4.97 -6.92
N THR A 246 21.79 -4.56 -6.80
CA THR A 246 21.33 -3.72 -5.68
C THR A 246 20.90 -4.52 -4.45
N GLU A 247 20.73 -5.84 -4.57
CA GLU A 247 20.42 -6.73 -3.44
C GLU A 247 21.68 -7.16 -2.66
N VAL A 248 22.89 -6.88 -3.17
CA VAL A 248 24.17 -7.38 -2.62
C VAL A 248 24.98 -6.31 -1.87
N VAL A 249 24.45 -5.09 -1.68
CA VAL A 249 25.18 -3.97 -1.03
C VAL A 249 24.47 -3.46 0.20
#